data_AF-E9J8G9-F1
#
_entry.id   AF-E9J8G9-F1
#
_cell.length_a   1.000
_cell.length_b   1.000
_cell.length_c   1.000
_cell.angle_alpha   90.00
_cell.angle_beta   90.00
_cell.angle_gamma   90.00
#
_symmetry.space_group_name_H-M   'P 1'
#
loop_
_entity.id
_entity.type
_entity.pdbx_description
1 polymer ?
#
loop_
_entity_poly.entity_id
_entity_poly.type
_entity_poly.pdbx_seq_one_letter_code
_entity_poly.pdbx_strand_id
1 'polypeptide(L)'
;MIACVSPSDIDAEETLSTLRYAARARCIKNKPIVNEDPKDALLRQYQLELQRLKKLLDSSDVLNVELDFQKNVEEDKKNLREKQYSDEVQYIRIYNLFTQMLEKSQHRMNVLYHFT
;
A
#
# COMPACT_ATOMS: atom_id res chain seq x y z
N MET A 1 15.26 -1.97 -11.34
CA MET A 1 14.92 -1.25 -12.58
C MET A 1 16.11 -0.39 -12.96
N ILE A 2 16.47 -0.37 -14.25
CA ILE A 2 17.48 0.53 -14.81
C ILE A 2 16.79 1.34 -15.89
N ALA A 3 16.95 2.67 -15.86
CA ALA A 3 16.43 3.56 -16.89
C ALA A 3 17.56 3.93 -17.85
N CYS A 4 17.40 3.61 -19.13
CA CYS A 4 18.36 3.95 -20.19
C CYS A 4 17.86 5.19 -20.93
N VAL A 5 18.72 6.20 -21.07
CA VAL A 5 18.36 7.49 -21.68
C VAL A 5 19.48 7.97 -22.62
N SER A 6 19.10 8.78 -23.60
CA SER A 6 20.00 9.42 -24.57
C SER A 6 20.31 10.85 -24.11
N PRO A 7 21.56 11.34 -24.23
CA PRO A 7 21.90 12.72 -23.89
C PRO A 7 21.55 13.72 -25.00
N SER A 8 20.97 13.27 -26.12
CA SER A 8 20.61 14.12 -27.25
C SER A 8 19.41 15.04 -26.94
N ASP A 9 19.48 16.28 -27.38
CA ASP A 9 18.39 17.26 -27.21
C ASP A 9 17.11 16.84 -27.94
N ILE A 10 17.23 16.07 -29.02
CA ILE A 10 16.09 15.54 -29.80
C ILE A 10 15.25 14.59 -28.94
N ASP A 11 15.90 13.85 -28.03
CA ASP A 11 15.27 12.84 -27.19
C ASP A 11 14.90 13.38 -25.80
N ALA A 12 14.96 14.70 -25.60
CA ALA A 12 14.79 15.32 -24.28
C ALA A 12 13.41 15.04 -23.67
N GLU A 13 12.36 15.01 -24.50
CA GLU A 13 10.98 14.77 -24.06
C GLU A 13 10.79 13.31 -23.59
N GLU A 14 11.28 12.34 -24.38
CA GLU A 14 11.24 10.92 -24.03
C GLU A 14 12.14 10.59 -22.83
N THR A 15 13.30 11.23 -22.75
CA THR A 15 14.21 11.14 -21.60
C THR A 15 13.53 11.62 -20.32
N LEU A 16 12.80 12.74 -20.38
CA LEU A 16 12.04 13.26 -19.25
C LEU A 16 10.93 12.29 -18.83
N SER A 17 10.20 11.71 -19.78
CA SER A 17 9.16 10.71 -19.52
C SER A 17 9.72 9.46 -18.84
N THR A 18 10.88 8.97 -19.30
CA THR A 18 11.59 7.82 -18.73
C THR A 18 12.05 8.09 -17.30
N LEU A 19 12.64 9.26 -17.04
CA LEU A 19 13.09 9.66 -15.70
C LEU A 19 11.92 9.84 -14.74
N ARG A 20 10.80 10.41 -15.19
CA ARG A 20 9.57 10.52 -14.38
C ARG A 20 9.03 9.15 -14.00
N TYR A 21 9.05 8.19 -14.92
CA TYR A 21 8.66 6.81 -14.60
C TYR A 21 9.62 6.19 -13.57
N ALA A 22 10.94 6.32 -13.76
CA ALA A 22 11.93 5.82 -12.81
C ALA A 22 11.77 6.42 -11.40
N ALA A 23 11.47 7.72 -11.31
CA ALA A 23 11.22 8.40 -10.04
C ALA A 23 10.00 7.81 -9.30
N ARG A 24 8.92 7.48 -10.03
CA ARG A 24 7.75 6.79 -9.46
C ARG A 24 8.07 5.36 -9.07
N ALA A 25 8.78 4.62 -9.93
CA ALA A 25 9.14 3.22 -9.69
C ALA A 25 10.04 3.06 -8.45
N ARG A 26 10.93 4.03 -8.18
CA ARG A 26 11.75 4.06 -6.95
C ARG A 26 10.90 4.09 -5.67
N CYS A 27 9.70 4.66 -5.72
CA CYS A 27 8.82 4.75 -4.56
C CYS A 27 8.02 3.47 -4.30
N ILE A 28 8.07 2.47 -5.20
CA ILE A 28 7.38 1.20 -5.02
C ILE A 28 8.10 0.38 -3.95
N LYS A 29 7.40 0.11 -2.84
CA LYS A 29 7.91 -0.70 -1.73
C LYS A 29 7.37 -2.12 -1.84
N ASN A 30 8.23 -3.05 -2.22
CA ASN A 30 7.91 -4.48 -2.21
C ASN A 30 8.16 -5.08 -0.82
N LYS A 31 7.38 -6.10 -0.46
CA LYS A 31 7.64 -6.95 0.72
C LYS A 31 8.25 -8.27 0.22
N PRO A 32 9.58 -8.44 0.23
CA PRO A 32 10.19 -9.68 -0.21
C PRO A 32 9.84 -10.81 0.76
N ILE A 33 9.45 -11.96 0.21
CA ILE A 33 9.14 -13.18 0.95
C ILE A 33 10.10 -14.25 0.45
N VAL A 34 10.63 -15.08 1.35
CA VAL A 34 11.43 -16.23 0.96
C VAL A 34 10.50 -17.21 0.27
N ASN A 35 10.79 -17.54 -0.98
CA ASN A 35 10.06 -18.57 -1.70
C ASN A 35 10.48 -19.94 -1.14
N GLU A 36 9.77 -20.39 -0.11
CA GLU A 36 9.86 -21.73 0.46
C GLU A 36 8.99 -22.69 -0.37
N ASP A 37 9.39 -23.97 -0.47
CA ASP A 37 8.52 -24.98 -1.07
C ASP A 37 7.21 -25.06 -0.26
N PRO A 38 6.03 -25.10 -0.90
CA PRO A 38 4.75 -25.18 -0.18
C PRO A 38 4.69 -26.33 0.82
N LYS A 39 5.40 -27.45 0.57
CA LYS A 39 5.47 -28.58 1.50
C LYS A 39 6.29 -28.24 2.74
N ASP A 40 7.45 -27.62 2.57
CA ASP A 40 8.34 -27.25 3.67
C ASP A 40 7.74 -26.13 4.53
N ALA A 41 7.11 -25.15 3.89
CA ALA A 41 6.38 -24.08 4.57
C ALA A 41 5.25 -24.64 5.45
N LEU A 42 4.48 -25.60 4.91
CA LEU A 42 3.40 -26.25 5.65
C LEU A 42 3.94 -27.10 6.81
N LEU A 43 5.03 -27.85 6.59
CA LEU A 43 5.67 -28.65 7.64
C LEU A 43 6.16 -27.75 8.79
N ARG A 44 6.78 -26.63 8.46
CA ARG A 44 7.26 -25.63 9.42
C ARG A 44 6.10 -25.01 10.21
N GLN A 45 5.01 -24.66 9.54
CA GLN A 45 3.80 -24.15 10.18
C GLN A 45 3.23 -25.17 11.17
N TYR A 46 3.12 -26.44 10.77
CA TYR A 46 2.65 -27.50 11.67
C TYR A 46 3.59 -27.72 12.85
N GLN A 47 4.91 -27.68 12.65
CA GLN A 47 5.87 -27.80 13.74
C GLN A 47 5.75 -26.65 14.74
N LEU A 48 5.59 -25.41 14.26
CA LEU A 48 5.40 -24.23 15.10
C LEU A 48 4.08 -24.31 15.87
N GLU A 49 2.99 -24.73 15.22
CA GLU A 49 1.69 -24.88 15.86
C GLU A 49 1.73 -25.99 16.93
N LEU A 50 2.37 -27.12 16.63
CA LEU A 50 2.59 -28.20 17.60
C LEU A 50 3.44 -27.73 18.79
N GLN A 51 4.49 -26.96 18.54
CA GLN A 51 5.32 -26.41 19.61
C GLN A 51 4.53 -25.42 20.47
N ARG A 52 3.73 -24.56 19.85
CA ARG A 52 2.83 -23.62 20.53
C ARG A 52 1.83 -24.37 21.42
N LEU A 53 1.15 -25.36 20.87
CA LEU A 53 0.15 -26.18 21.59
C LEU A 53 0.77 -26.99 22.72
N LYS A 54 1.97 -27.56 22.52
CA LYS A 54 2.72 -28.23 23.59
C LYS A 54 3.08 -27.27 24.72
N LYS A 55 3.60 -26.08 24.37
CA LYS A 55 3.96 -25.05 25.35
C LYS A 55 2.74 -24.60 26.16
N LEU A 56 1.58 -24.49 25.51
CA LEU A 56 0.28 -24.19 26.08
C LEU A 56 -0.19 -25.23 27.10
N LEU A 57 -0.05 -26.51 26.76
CA LEU A 57 -0.40 -27.63 27.64
C LEU A 57 0.54 -27.68 28.85
N ASP A 58 1.84 -27.45 28.63
CA ASP A 58 2.86 -27.45 29.68
C ASP A 58 2.71 -26.28 30.65
N SER A 59 2.22 -25.12 30.20
CA SER A 59 2.14 -23.92 31.03
C SER A 59 0.86 -23.79 31.87
N SER A 60 -0.16 -24.65 31.72
CA SER A 60 -1.48 -24.48 32.39
C SER A 60 -2.07 -23.06 32.22
N ASP A 61 -1.66 -22.36 31.17
CA ASP A 61 -1.80 -20.91 30.99
C ASP A 61 -2.82 -20.59 29.89
N VAL A 62 -3.85 -21.43 29.81
CA VAL A 62 -4.88 -21.42 28.75
C VAL A 62 -5.56 -20.06 28.66
N LEU A 63 -5.75 -19.39 29.81
CA LEU A 63 -6.35 -18.05 29.92
C LEU A 63 -5.49 -16.95 29.28
N ASN A 64 -4.16 -17.01 29.39
CA ASN A 64 -3.27 -16.00 28.82
C ASN A 64 -3.24 -16.06 27.29
N VAL A 65 -3.37 -17.25 26.71
CA VAL A 65 -3.42 -17.40 25.25
C VAL A 65 -4.74 -16.94 24.65
N GLU A 66 -5.85 -17.15 25.32
CA GLU A 66 -7.15 -16.65 24.84
C GLU A 66 -7.19 -15.11 24.86
N LEU A 67 -6.60 -14.50 25.89
CA LEU A 67 -6.40 -13.04 25.95
C LEU A 67 -5.48 -12.53 24.85
N ASP A 68 -4.37 -13.21 24.57
CA ASP A 68 -3.45 -12.81 23.49
C ASP A 68 -4.08 -13.00 22.10
N PHE A 69 -4.88 -14.05 21.89
CA PHE A 69 -5.63 -14.23 20.66
C PHE A 69 -6.67 -13.12 20.47
N GLN A 70 -7.43 -12.79 21.52
CA GLN A 70 -8.41 -11.70 21.48
C GLN A 70 -7.75 -10.35 21.21
N LYS A 71 -6.62 -10.05 21.86
CA LYS A 71 -5.85 -8.82 21.61
C LYS A 71 -5.35 -8.73 20.17
N ASN A 72 -4.75 -9.80 19.64
CA ASN A 72 -4.28 -9.82 18.25
C ASN A 72 -5.45 -9.62 17.25
N VAL A 73 -6.59 -10.27 17.49
CA VAL A 73 -7.79 -10.12 16.65
C VAL A 73 -8.36 -8.69 16.74
N GLU A 74 -8.35 -8.07 17.92
CA GLU A 74 -8.78 -6.67 18.07
C GLU A 74 -7.82 -5.69 17.39
N GLU A 75 -6.52 -5.94 17.49
CA GLU A 75 -5.49 -5.13 16.84
C GLU A 75 -5.57 -5.22 15.32
N ASP A 76 -5.77 -6.42 14.76
CA ASP A 76 -6.03 -6.62 13.34
C ASP A 76 -7.30 -5.90 12.86
N LYS A 77 -8.40 -5.97 13.64
CA LYS A 77 -9.64 -5.22 13.35
C LYS A 77 -9.44 -3.71 13.41
N LYS A 78 -8.59 -3.21 14.30
CA LYS A 78 -8.25 -1.79 14.41
C LYS A 78 -7.44 -1.34 13.20
N ASN A 79 -6.43 -2.11 12.82
CA ASN A 79 -5.60 -1.87 11.64
C ASN A 79 -6.43 -1.87 10.35
N LEU A 80 -7.40 -2.79 10.22
CA LEU A 80 -8.33 -2.79 9.08
C LEU A 80 -9.16 -1.51 9.01
N ARG A 81 -9.70 -1.06 10.15
CA ARG A 81 -10.50 0.19 10.22
C ARG A 81 -9.67 1.41 9.88
N GLU A 82 -8.44 1.50 10.40
CA GLU A 82 -7.53 2.60 10.08
C GLU A 82 -7.19 2.64 8.58
N LYS A 83 -7.00 1.47 7.96
CA LYS A 83 -6.78 1.37 6.52
C LYS A 83 -7.99 1.84 5.72
N GLN A 84 -9.19 1.38 6.08
CA GLN A 84 -10.44 1.82 5.44
C GLN A 84 -10.63 3.34 5.53
N TYR A 85 -10.40 3.92 6.72
CA TYR A 85 -10.49 5.36 6.91
C TYR A 85 -9.46 6.12 6.08
N SER A 86 -8.22 5.64 6.00
CA SER A 86 -7.19 6.21 5.14
C SER A 86 -7.60 6.19 3.67
N ASP A 87 -8.16 5.08 3.20
CA ASP A 87 -8.61 4.93 1.81
C ASP A 87 -9.79 5.88 1.50
N GLU A 88 -10.76 6.04 2.41
CA GLU A 88 -11.85 7.01 2.29
C GLU A 88 -11.34 8.46 2.22
N VAL A 89 -10.39 8.83 3.10
CA VAL A 89 -9.80 10.17 3.10
C VAL A 89 -9.05 10.45 1.80
N GLN A 90 -8.34 9.47 1.26
CA GLN A 90 -7.67 9.58 -0.04
C GLN A 90 -8.69 9.81 -1.17
N TYR A 91 -9.79 9.06 -1.16
CA TYR A 91 -10.85 9.21 -2.16
C TYR A 91 -11.45 10.63 -2.13
N ILE A 92 -11.78 11.14 -0.94
CA ILE A 92 -12.32 12.50 -0.77
C ILE A 92 -11.32 13.56 -1.25
N ARG A 93 -10.02 13.41 -0.95
CA ARG A 93 -8.99 14.35 -1.44
C ARG A 93 -8.93 14.37 -2.96
N ILE A 94 -8.94 13.20 -3.59
CA ILE A 94 -8.91 13.10 -5.05
C ILE A 94 -10.15 13.74 -5.66
N TYR A 95 -11.33 13.45 -5.10
CA TYR A 95 -12.59 14.02 -5.58
C TYR A 95 -12.60 15.55 -5.46
N ASN A 96 -12.22 16.10 -4.31
CA ASN A 96 -12.15 17.54 -4.10
C ASN A 96 -11.15 18.23 -5.04
N LEU A 97 -10.00 17.59 -5.29
CA LEU A 97 -9.02 18.09 -6.25
C LEU A 97 -9.62 18.13 -7.67
N PHE A 98 -10.35 17.09 -8.07
CA PHE A 98 -11.01 17.01 -9.37
C PHE A 98 -12.08 18.09 -9.54
N THR A 99 -12.93 18.29 -8.53
CA THR A 99 -13.95 19.35 -8.50
C THR A 99 -13.30 20.73 -8.63
N GLN A 100 -12.24 20.99 -7.87
CA GLN A 100 -11.53 22.28 -7.94
C GLN A 100 -10.88 22.52 -9.33
N MET A 101 -10.38 21.47 -9.98
CA MET A 101 -9.86 21.56 -11.35
C MET A 101 -10.97 21.90 -12.35
N LEU A 102 -12.14 21.26 -12.23
CA LEU A 102 -13.30 21.54 -13.09
C LEU A 102 -13.81 22.97 -12.89
N GLU A 103 -13.91 23.44 -11.65
CA GLU A 103 -14.31 24.82 -11.32
C GLU A 103 -13.33 25.84 -11.90
N LYS A 104 -12.01 25.62 -11.76
CA LYS A 104 -10.98 26.48 -12.38
C LYS A 104 -11.10 26.51 -13.90
N SER A 105 -11.45 25.38 -14.52
CA SER A 105 -11.65 25.29 -15.97
C SER A 105 -12.92 26.05 -16.41
N GLN A 106 -14.04 25.92 -15.69
CA GLN A 106 -15.26 26.67 -15.98
C GLN A 106 -15.09 28.18 -15.74
N HIS A 107 -14.38 28.57 -14.68
CA HIS A 107 -14.10 29.98 -14.42
C HIS A 107 -13.22 30.59 -15.52
N ARG A 108 -12.20 29.86 -15.99
CA ARG A 108 -11.40 30.27 -17.16
C ARG A 108 -12.26 30.45 -18.41
N MET A 109 -13.17 29.52 -18.68
CA MET A 109 -14.09 29.63 -19.82
C MET A 109 -15.02 30.85 -19.70
N ASN A 110 -15.65 31.06 -18.53
CA ASN A 110 -16.54 32.20 -18.32
C ASN A 110 -15.82 33.55 -18.41
N VAL A 111 -14.57 33.64 -17.94
CA VAL A 111 -13.75 34.85 -18.13
C VAL A 111 -13.52 35.11 -19.63
N LEU A 112 -13.19 34.08 -20.41
CA LEU A 112 -13.01 34.22 -21.86
C LEU A 112 -14.30 34.68 -22.59
N TYR A 113 -15.47 34.23 -22.16
CA TYR A 113 -16.76 34.62 -22.74
C TYR A 113 -17.22 36.05 -22.39
N HIS A 114 -16.71 36.66 -21.31
CA HIS A 114 -17.04 38.04 -20.94
C HIS A 114 -16.19 39.11 -21.64
N PHE A 115 -15.15 38.71 -22.38
CA PHE A 115 -14.24 39.62 -23.12
C PHE A 115 -14.54 39.70 -24.64
N THR A 116 -15.64 39.11 -25.09
CA THR A 116 -16.19 39.26 -26.46
C THR A 116 -17.51 40.01 -26.42
#